data_AF-A0A5J9W2S7-F1
#
_entry.id   AF-A0A5J9W2S7-F1
#
_cell.length_a   1.000
_cell.length_b   1.000
_cell.length_c   1.000
_cell.angle_alpha   90.00
_cell.angle_beta   90.00
_cell.angle_gamma   90.00
#
_symmetry.space_group_name_H-M   'P 1'
#
loop_
_entity.id
_entity.type
_entity.pdbx_description
1 polymer ?
#
loop_
_entity_poly.entity_id
_entity_poly.type
_entity_poly.pdbx_seq_one_letter_code
_entity_poly.pdbx_strand_id
1 'polypeptide(L)'
;YLMTNTCNLLEEEIRTTPKGPGRAGKDLERINKGMQMKVPIHISEGKKRPKVPRQAAKLVTEAGIVLRRHIPVLPRWNKLQHEQDHLSNYIKKVFVQFSMDTTSKPVISACADMLKSGQRQMRCKLKKKYFDNVPESQRITKSPVSTMDDNQWAELLKLWSSPQHKVWQNLKAPRSLSVNLMLNS
;
A
#
# COMPACT_ATOMS: atom_id res chain seq x y z
N TYR A 1 24.48 2.78 6.63
CA TYR A 1 23.26 3.17 7.37
C TYR A 1 22.16 2.16 7.10
N LEU A 2 21.68 1.56 8.19
CA LEU A 2 20.89 0.33 8.24
C LEU A 2 19.48 0.53 7.65
N MET A 3 19.14 -0.16 6.55
CA MET A 3 17.75 -0.40 6.17
C MET A 3 17.19 -1.58 6.97
N THR A 4 17.05 -1.38 8.28
CA THR A 4 16.31 -2.29 9.15
C THR A 4 14.81 -2.22 8.84
N ASN A 5 14.19 -3.40 8.78
CA ASN A 5 12.78 -3.69 9.03
C ASN A 5 11.76 -2.56 8.86
N THR A 6 11.01 -2.57 7.75
CA THR A 6 9.76 -1.80 7.66
C THR A 6 8.54 -2.63 7.23
N CYS A 7 8.64 -3.96 7.21
CA CYS A 7 7.44 -4.80 7.08
C CYS A 7 6.85 -5.17 8.45
N ASN A 8 7.64 -5.16 9.53
CA ASN A 8 7.19 -5.59 10.86
C ASN A 8 7.07 -4.46 11.90
N LEU A 9 7.62 -3.26 11.66
CA LEU A 9 7.64 -2.16 12.66
C LEU A 9 6.46 -1.16 12.57
N LEU A 10 5.37 -1.50 11.90
CA LEU A 10 4.15 -0.68 11.90
C LEU A 10 2.90 -1.44 12.36
N GLU A 11 3.04 -2.68 12.85
CA GLU A 11 1.90 -3.48 13.28
C GLU A 11 1.47 -3.24 14.73
N GLU A 12 2.24 -2.52 15.57
CA GLU A 12 1.92 -2.40 17.01
C GLU A 12 1.08 -1.19 17.45
N GLU A 13 0.75 -0.22 16.58
CA GLU A 13 -0.03 0.97 17.00
C GLU A 13 -1.34 1.21 16.23
N ILE A 14 -1.85 0.19 15.53
CA ILE A 14 -3.24 0.21 15.07
C ILE A 14 -3.92 -1.04 15.62
N ARG A 15 -4.33 -0.95 16.89
CA ARG A 15 -5.31 -1.84 17.48
C ARG A 15 -6.61 -1.70 16.66
N THR A 16 -6.71 -2.44 15.56
CA THR A 16 -7.90 -2.48 14.72
C THR A 16 -8.98 -3.22 15.48
N THR A 17 -9.77 -2.50 16.25
CA THR A 17 -11.13 -2.96 16.56
C THR A 17 -11.80 -3.30 15.22
N PRO A 18 -12.43 -4.48 15.05
CA PRO A 18 -13.12 -4.81 13.81
C PRO A 18 -14.28 -3.84 13.60
N LYS A 19 -14.06 -2.78 12.81
CA LYS A 19 -15.15 -1.92 12.35
C LYS A 19 -15.92 -2.73 11.32
N GLY A 20 -17.17 -3.08 11.63
CA GLY A 20 -18.05 -3.87 10.78
C GLY A 20 -18.13 -3.35 9.32
N PRO A 21 -18.55 -4.21 8.38
CA PRO A 21 -18.29 -4.05 6.94
C PRO A 21 -18.96 -2.85 6.25
N GLY A 22 -19.72 -2.00 6.97
CA GLY A 22 -20.56 -0.95 6.38
C GLY A 22 -20.06 0.49 6.45
N ARG A 23 -18.95 0.81 7.15
CA ARG A 23 -18.59 2.21 7.48
C ARG A 23 -17.40 2.81 6.72
N ALA A 24 -16.67 2.03 5.92
CA ALA A 24 -15.48 2.53 5.23
C ALA A 24 -15.86 3.47 4.07
N GLY A 25 -15.45 4.75 4.18
CA GLY A 25 -15.66 5.79 3.15
C GLY A 25 -16.93 6.63 3.31
N LYS A 26 -17.88 6.20 4.17
CA LYS A 26 -19.14 6.94 4.40
C LYS A 26 -19.01 8.10 5.38
N ASP A 27 -17.96 8.07 6.20
CA ASP A 27 -17.76 9.04 7.28
C ASP A 27 -17.31 10.40 6.76
N LEU A 28 -16.41 10.45 5.77
CA LEU A 28 -16.03 11.72 5.15
C LEU A 28 -17.17 12.31 4.31
N GLU A 29 -17.87 11.47 3.55
CA GLU A 29 -19.04 11.90 2.78
C GLU A 29 -20.11 12.53 3.68
N ARG A 30 -20.38 11.93 4.86
CA ARG A 30 -21.31 12.47 5.86
C ARG A 30 -20.85 13.84 6.39
N ILE A 31 -19.56 13.98 6.70
CA ILE A 31 -18.99 15.27 7.16
C ILE A 31 -19.15 16.33 6.07
N ASN A 32 -18.79 16.01 4.83
CA ASN A 32 -18.89 16.95 3.72
C ASN A 32 -20.34 17.39 3.47
N LYS A 33 -21.31 16.46 3.55
CA LYS A 33 -22.75 16.78 3.44
C LYS A 33 -23.24 17.65 4.59
N GLY A 34 -22.86 17.33 5.83
CA GLY A 34 -23.29 18.09 7.01
C GLY A 34 -22.73 19.51 7.05
N MET A 35 -21.49 19.71 6.59
CA MET A 35 -20.86 21.03 6.54
C MET A 35 -21.12 21.80 5.23
N GLN A 36 -21.78 21.16 4.24
CA GLN A 36 -21.95 21.67 2.87
C GLN A 36 -20.64 22.13 2.21
N MET A 37 -19.50 21.64 2.68
CA MET A 37 -18.16 21.99 2.18
C MET A 37 -17.24 20.79 2.28
N LYS A 38 -16.25 20.71 1.39
CA LYS A 38 -15.21 19.67 1.46
C LYS A 38 -14.18 20.01 2.52
N VAL A 39 -13.70 18.99 3.24
CA VAL A 39 -12.61 19.17 4.21
C VAL A 39 -11.37 19.75 3.50
N PRO A 40 -10.83 20.90 3.96
CA PRO A 40 -9.62 21.47 3.38
C PRO A 40 -8.39 20.68 3.81
N ILE A 41 -7.45 20.49 2.88
CA ILE A 41 -6.18 19.81 3.12
C ILE A 41 -5.04 20.73 2.68
N HIS A 42 -4.18 21.07 3.62
CA HIS A 42 -2.94 21.79 3.37
C HIS A 42 -1.75 20.94 3.81
N ILE A 43 -0.80 20.74 2.89
CA ILE A 43 0.43 19.99 3.13
C ILE A 43 1.60 20.95 2.91
N SER A 44 2.37 21.20 3.96
CA SER A 44 3.56 22.05 3.88
C SER A 44 4.69 21.35 3.13
N GLU A 45 5.60 22.14 2.55
CA GLU A 45 6.75 21.61 1.84
C GLU A 45 7.58 20.64 2.70
N GLY A 46 8.06 19.56 2.08
CA GLY A 46 8.80 18.49 2.75
C GLY A 46 7.96 17.61 3.70
N LYS A 47 6.65 17.84 3.86
CA LYS A 47 5.78 17.01 4.70
C LYS A 47 4.99 16.02 3.86
N LYS A 48 4.78 14.83 4.43
CA LYS A 48 3.98 13.75 3.80
C LYS A 48 2.49 13.82 4.16
N ARG A 49 2.12 14.65 5.15
CA ARG A 49 0.76 14.71 5.71
C ARG A 49 0.43 16.14 6.17
N PRO A 50 -0.86 16.49 6.24
CA PRO A 50 -1.33 17.72 6.86
C PRO A 50 -0.90 17.84 8.32
N LYS A 51 -0.69 19.08 8.78
CA LYS A 51 -0.34 19.37 10.18
C LYS A 51 -1.48 19.02 11.13
N VAL A 52 -2.73 19.21 10.71
CA VAL A 52 -3.91 18.95 11.53
C VAL A 52 -4.15 17.43 11.58
N PRO A 53 -4.08 16.78 12.76
CA PRO A 53 -4.17 15.32 12.86
C PRO A 53 -5.48 14.75 12.31
N ARG A 54 -6.61 15.43 12.57
CA ARG A 54 -7.93 15.02 12.06
C ARG A 54 -7.96 15.01 10.53
N GLN A 55 -7.39 16.02 9.87
CA GLN A 55 -7.29 16.09 8.41
C GLN A 55 -6.38 14.99 7.87
N ALA A 56 -5.21 14.78 8.50
CA ALA A 56 -4.28 13.73 8.11
C ALA A 56 -4.91 12.33 8.21
N ALA A 57 -5.63 12.04 9.30
CA ALA A 57 -6.31 10.77 9.47
C ALA A 57 -7.38 10.53 8.40
N LYS A 58 -8.18 11.55 8.06
CA LYS A 58 -9.19 11.46 6.99
C LYS A 58 -8.55 11.23 5.63
N LEU A 59 -7.51 12.01 5.30
CA LEU A 59 -6.78 11.87 4.05
C LEU A 59 -6.21 10.46 3.90
N VAL A 60 -5.51 9.95 4.93
CA VAL A 60 -4.92 8.60 4.91
C VAL A 60 -5.99 7.52 4.74
N THR A 61 -7.14 7.68 5.42
CA THR A 61 -8.23 6.68 5.36
C THR A 61 -8.83 6.61 3.95
N GLU A 62 -9.20 7.74 3.36
CA GLU A 62 -9.77 7.78 2.01
C GLU A 62 -8.77 7.37 0.95
N ALA A 63 -7.54 7.85 1.06
CA ALA A 63 -6.44 7.44 0.20
C ALA A 63 -6.21 5.93 0.21
N GLY A 64 -6.33 5.29 1.38
CA GLY A 64 -6.28 3.84 1.50
C GLY A 64 -7.49 3.13 0.86
N ILE A 65 -8.68 3.73 0.93
CA ILE A 65 -9.90 3.20 0.29
C ILE A 65 -9.76 3.27 -1.23
N VAL A 66 -9.38 4.43 -1.77
CA VAL A 66 -9.17 4.64 -3.20
C VAL A 66 -8.14 3.67 -3.73
N LEU A 67 -7.01 3.51 -3.03
CA LEU A 67 -5.96 2.57 -3.39
C LEU A 67 -6.50 1.15 -3.55
N ARG A 68 -7.22 0.64 -2.53
CA ARG A 68 -7.73 -0.75 -2.54
C ARG A 68 -8.84 -1.00 -3.54
N ARG A 69 -9.64 0.02 -3.88
CA ARG A 69 -10.81 -0.13 -4.75
C ARG A 69 -10.53 0.17 -6.22
N HIS A 70 -9.55 1.01 -6.51
CA HIS A 70 -9.43 1.63 -7.83
C HIS A 70 -8.04 1.60 -8.43
N ILE A 71 -7.00 1.27 -7.66
CA ILE A 71 -5.63 1.29 -8.17
C ILE A 71 -5.11 -0.13 -8.27
N PRO A 72 -4.62 -0.55 -9.45
CA PRO A 72 -4.05 -1.88 -9.61
C PRO A 72 -2.84 -2.13 -8.71
N VAL A 73 -2.68 -3.38 -8.25
CA VAL A 73 -1.50 -3.76 -7.46
C VAL A 73 -0.34 -3.97 -8.42
N LEU A 74 0.60 -3.04 -8.45
CA LEU A 74 1.70 -3.12 -9.40
C LEU A 74 2.80 -4.06 -8.91
N PRO A 75 3.33 -4.97 -9.75
CA PRO A 75 4.42 -5.85 -9.37
C PRO A 75 5.72 -5.11 -9.00
N ARG A 76 6.01 -4.01 -9.70
CA ARG A 76 7.20 -3.17 -9.50
C ARG A 76 6.83 -1.69 -9.46
N TRP A 77 7.46 -0.95 -8.56
CA TRP A 77 7.25 0.50 -8.44
C TRP A 77 7.76 1.26 -9.66
N ASN A 78 8.86 0.82 -10.29
CA ASN A 78 9.47 1.54 -11.42
C ASN A 78 8.58 1.59 -12.67
N LYS A 79 7.58 0.69 -12.80
CA LYS A 79 6.57 0.78 -13.86
C LYS A 79 5.65 2.01 -13.71
N LEU A 80 5.50 2.50 -12.48
CA LEU A 80 4.68 3.67 -12.15
C LEU A 80 5.31 5.00 -12.61
N GLN A 81 6.62 5.03 -12.91
CA GLN A 81 7.28 6.17 -13.55
C GLN A 81 6.95 6.29 -15.05
N HIS A 82 6.60 5.18 -15.72
CA HIS A 82 6.11 5.20 -17.09
C HIS A 82 4.59 5.37 -17.17
N GLU A 83 3.87 5.07 -16.08
CA GLU A 83 2.42 5.21 -15.93
C GLU A 83 2.08 6.43 -15.05
N GLN A 84 2.46 7.64 -15.50
CA GLN A 84 2.02 8.93 -14.93
C GLN A 84 0.51 8.93 -14.62
N ASP A 85 -0.25 8.17 -15.40
CA ASP A 85 -1.68 7.92 -15.31
C ASP A 85 -2.16 7.33 -13.99
N HIS A 86 -1.41 6.40 -13.36
CA HIS A 86 -1.86 5.80 -12.11
C HIS A 86 -1.77 6.75 -10.93
N LEU A 87 -0.69 7.53 -10.84
CA LEU A 87 -0.56 8.56 -9.83
C LEU A 87 -1.59 9.67 -10.07
N SER A 88 -1.77 10.12 -11.31
CA SER A 88 -2.78 11.11 -11.68
C SER A 88 -4.20 10.64 -11.38
N ASN A 89 -4.56 9.42 -11.74
CA ASN A 89 -5.85 8.81 -11.45
C ASN A 89 -6.07 8.66 -9.93
N TYR A 90 -5.04 8.23 -9.20
CA TYR A 90 -5.08 8.14 -7.74
C TYR A 90 -5.36 9.50 -7.10
N ILE A 91 -4.56 10.50 -7.46
CA ILE A 91 -4.69 11.91 -7.07
C ILE A 91 -6.13 12.39 -7.34
N LYS A 92 -6.59 12.29 -8.59
CA LYS A 92 -7.93 12.71 -9.01
C LYS A 92 -9.01 12.08 -8.13
N LYS A 93 -8.95 10.77 -7.89
CA LYS A 93 -9.94 10.04 -7.08
C LYS A 93 -9.89 10.41 -5.60
N VAL A 94 -8.71 10.57 -5.01
CA VAL A 94 -8.58 11.00 -3.61
C VAL A 94 -9.14 12.41 -3.43
N PHE A 95 -8.88 13.30 -4.40
CA PHE A 95 -9.21 14.72 -4.27
C PHE A 95 -10.67 15.06 -4.51
N VAL A 96 -11.46 14.18 -5.14
CA VAL A 96 -12.92 14.37 -5.23
C VAL A 96 -13.54 14.69 -3.86
N GLN A 97 -12.98 14.14 -2.78
CA GLN A 97 -13.52 14.26 -1.42
C GLN A 97 -12.97 15.42 -0.57
N PHE A 98 -11.97 16.16 -1.06
CA PHE A 98 -11.29 17.21 -0.30
C PHE A 98 -11.21 18.52 -1.08
N SER A 99 -10.94 19.63 -0.37
CA SER A 99 -10.56 20.90 -0.98
C SER A 99 -9.06 21.10 -0.84
N MET A 100 -8.30 20.99 -1.94
CA MET A 100 -6.84 21.16 -1.94
C MET A 100 -6.29 21.57 -3.31
N ASP A 101 -5.12 22.21 -3.31
CA ASP A 101 -4.38 22.50 -4.54
C ASP A 101 -3.65 21.25 -5.05
N THR A 102 -4.24 20.63 -6.07
CA THR A 102 -3.76 19.41 -6.70
C THR A 102 -2.53 19.63 -7.57
N THR A 103 -2.21 20.89 -7.89
CA THR A 103 -1.04 21.28 -8.67
C THR A 103 0.18 21.54 -7.79
N SER A 104 -0.02 21.69 -6.48
CA SER A 104 1.06 21.94 -5.54
C SER A 104 2.02 20.75 -5.43
N LYS A 105 3.32 21.03 -5.59
CA LYS A 105 4.40 20.03 -5.46
C LYS A 105 4.35 19.24 -4.14
N PRO A 106 4.07 19.85 -2.97
CA PRO A 106 3.98 19.11 -1.71
C PRO A 106 2.84 18.08 -1.69
N VAL A 107 1.67 18.42 -2.26
CA VAL A 107 0.52 17.51 -2.32
C VAL A 107 0.80 16.34 -3.26
N ILE A 108 1.37 16.60 -4.44
CA ILE A 108 1.76 15.56 -5.39
C ILE A 108 2.77 14.60 -4.76
N SER A 109 3.79 15.14 -4.08
CA SER A 109 4.81 14.35 -3.40
C SER A 109 4.23 13.48 -2.27
N ALA A 110 3.38 14.05 -1.42
CA ALA A 110 2.70 13.31 -0.36
C ALA A 110 1.82 12.18 -0.90
N CYS A 111 1.09 12.42 -2.00
CA CYS A 111 0.27 11.40 -2.65
C CYS A 111 1.11 10.29 -3.27
N ALA A 112 2.24 10.63 -3.92
CA ALA A 112 3.17 9.65 -4.44
C ALA A 112 3.72 8.76 -3.31
N ASP A 113 4.07 9.32 -2.16
CA ASP A 113 4.53 8.56 -1.00
C ASP A 113 3.46 7.66 -0.39
N MET A 114 2.22 8.14 -0.30
CA MET A 114 1.08 7.35 0.16
C MET A 114 0.78 6.20 -0.81
N LEU A 115 0.86 6.44 -2.12
CA LEU A 115 0.71 5.42 -3.15
C LEU A 115 1.83 4.37 -3.07
N LYS A 116 3.11 4.80 -2.95
CA LYS A 116 4.28 3.90 -2.77
C LYS A 116 4.10 2.97 -1.59
N SER A 117 3.82 3.55 -0.43
CA SER A 117 3.71 2.82 0.83
C SER A 117 2.50 1.87 0.81
N GLY A 118 1.37 2.33 0.30
CA GLY A 118 0.18 1.51 0.16
C GLY A 118 0.35 0.34 -0.81
N GLN A 119 0.94 0.56 -1.99
CA GLN A 119 1.27 -0.50 -2.95
C GLN A 119 2.15 -1.59 -2.32
N ARG A 120 3.17 -1.17 -1.56
CA ARG A 120 4.02 -2.09 -0.82
C ARG A 120 3.21 -2.90 0.21
N GLN A 121 2.35 -2.25 0.99
CA GLN A 121 1.51 -2.94 1.98
C GLN A 121 0.57 -3.95 1.32
N MET A 122 -0.06 -3.61 0.18
CA MET A 122 -0.91 -4.54 -0.56
C MET A 122 -0.12 -5.78 -1.02
N ARG A 123 1.07 -5.59 -1.62
CA ARG A 123 1.94 -6.70 -2.01
C ARG A 123 2.34 -7.57 -0.82
N CYS A 124 2.72 -6.97 0.31
CA CYS A 124 3.08 -7.72 1.52
C CYS A 124 1.92 -8.58 2.03
N LYS A 125 0.68 -8.03 2.04
CA LYS A 125 -0.51 -8.78 2.46
C LYS A 125 -0.83 -9.94 1.51
N LEU A 126 -0.73 -9.71 0.20
CA LEU A 126 -0.94 -10.77 -0.80
C LEU A 126 0.09 -11.88 -0.66
N LYS A 127 1.37 -11.53 -0.51
CA LYS A 127 2.45 -12.49 -0.34
C LYS A 127 2.27 -13.34 0.92
N LYS A 128 2.00 -12.70 2.07
CA LYS A 128 1.77 -13.39 3.35
C LYS A 128 0.62 -14.39 3.26
N LYS A 129 -0.45 -14.04 2.54
CA LYS A 129 -1.68 -14.86 2.47
C LYS A 129 -1.62 -15.98 1.43
N TYR A 130 -1.00 -15.73 0.28
CA TYR A 130 -1.11 -16.62 -0.89
C TYR A 130 0.23 -17.20 -1.36
N PHE A 131 1.36 -16.85 -0.73
CA PHE A 131 2.69 -17.29 -1.16
C PHE A 131 3.54 -17.86 -0.02
N ASP A 132 3.79 -17.10 1.05
CA ASP A 132 4.87 -17.42 2.02
C ASP A 132 4.75 -18.80 2.67
N ASN A 133 3.52 -19.26 2.97
CA ASN A 133 3.26 -20.57 3.57
C ASN A 133 2.39 -21.47 2.67
N VAL A 134 2.40 -21.24 1.36
CA VAL A 134 1.58 -21.99 0.40
C VAL A 134 2.49 -22.87 -0.48
N PRO A 135 2.35 -24.20 -0.42
CA PRO A 135 3.07 -25.12 -1.30
C PRO A 135 2.86 -24.76 -2.76
N GLU A 136 3.88 -24.95 -3.60
CA GLU A 136 3.82 -24.53 -5.01
C GLU A 136 2.64 -25.14 -5.78
N SER A 137 2.33 -26.41 -5.49
CA SER A 137 1.20 -27.13 -6.07
C SER A 137 -0.18 -26.55 -5.70
N GLN A 138 -0.27 -25.79 -4.61
CA GLN A 138 -1.51 -25.20 -4.11
C GLN A 138 -1.59 -23.70 -4.34
N ARG A 139 -0.58 -23.08 -4.97
CA ARG A 139 -0.61 -21.64 -5.24
C ARG A 139 -1.67 -21.34 -6.30
N ILE A 140 -2.53 -20.39 -5.97
CA ILE A 140 -3.51 -19.88 -6.92
C ILE A 140 -2.79 -19.22 -8.11
N THR A 141 -3.20 -19.59 -9.31
CA THR A 141 -2.67 -19.04 -10.56
C THR A 141 -3.47 -17.84 -11.05
N LYS A 142 -4.69 -17.67 -10.54
CA LYS A 142 -5.56 -16.53 -10.81
C LYS A 142 -5.41 -15.44 -9.75
N SER A 143 -5.63 -14.19 -10.15
CA SER A 143 -5.55 -13.04 -9.28
C SER A 143 -6.58 -13.14 -8.14
N PRO A 144 -6.15 -13.02 -6.87
CA PRO A 144 -7.04 -13.05 -5.72
C PRO A 144 -7.80 -11.73 -5.48
N VAL A 145 -7.52 -10.68 -6.27
CA VAL A 145 -8.12 -9.36 -6.12
C VAL A 145 -8.59 -8.81 -7.46
N SER A 146 -9.79 -8.23 -7.48
CA SER A 146 -10.40 -7.71 -8.71
C SER A 146 -9.67 -6.51 -9.32
N THR A 147 -8.79 -5.86 -8.57
CA THR A 147 -8.01 -4.71 -9.05
C THR A 147 -6.73 -5.10 -9.79
N MET A 148 -6.40 -6.40 -9.88
CA MET A 148 -5.18 -6.88 -10.52
C MET A 148 -5.55 -7.99 -11.50
N ASP A 149 -4.95 -7.97 -12.69
CA ASP A 149 -5.16 -9.03 -13.68
C ASP A 149 -4.25 -10.25 -13.41
N ASP A 150 -4.55 -11.37 -14.09
CA ASP A 150 -3.83 -12.63 -13.91
C ASP A 150 -2.36 -12.54 -14.39
N ASN A 151 -2.05 -11.70 -15.36
CA ASN A 151 -0.68 -11.51 -15.86
C ASN A 151 0.18 -10.76 -14.83
N GLN A 152 -0.37 -9.71 -14.23
CA GLN A 152 0.25 -8.96 -13.13
C GLN A 152 0.43 -9.85 -11.90
N TRP A 153 -0.54 -10.73 -11.61
CA TRP A 153 -0.41 -11.71 -10.55
C TRP A 153 0.73 -12.71 -10.83
N ALA A 154 0.80 -13.25 -12.03
CA ALA A 154 1.88 -14.14 -12.45
C ALA A 154 3.26 -13.46 -12.38
N GLU A 155 3.36 -12.18 -12.75
CA GLU A 155 4.58 -11.39 -12.56
C GLU A 155 5.01 -11.31 -11.08
N LEU A 156 4.07 -11.12 -10.15
CA LEU A 156 4.33 -11.11 -8.72
C LEU A 156 4.82 -12.47 -8.21
N LEU A 157 4.17 -13.56 -8.61
CA LEU A 157 4.58 -14.91 -8.25
C LEU A 157 6.00 -15.19 -8.75
N LYS A 158 6.30 -14.87 -10.01
CA LYS A 158 7.64 -15.00 -10.59
C LYS A 158 8.68 -14.18 -9.82
N LEU A 159 8.34 -12.95 -9.46
CA LEU A 159 9.21 -12.08 -8.67
C LEU A 159 9.52 -12.68 -7.30
N TRP A 160 8.52 -13.19 -6.58
CA TRP A 160 8.70 -13.75 -5.25
C TRP A 160 9.43 -15.10 -5.25
N SER A 161 9.30 -15.89 -6.32
CA SER A 161 10.03 -17.13 -6.53
C SER A 161 11.51 -16.93 -6.91
N SER A 162 11.90 -15.71 -7.31
CA SER A 162 13.27 -15.45 -7.77
C SER A 162 14.33 -15.68 -6.68
N PRO A 163 15.51 -16.26 -7.01
CA PRO A 163 16.56 -16.54 -6.03
C PRO A 163 17.00 -15.31 -5.24
N GLN A 164 17.13 -14.16 -5.91
CA GLN A 164 17.47 -12.89 -5.25
C GLN A 164 16.44 -12.54 -4.15
N HIS A 165 15.15 -12.71 -4.41
CA HIS A 165 14.11 -12.42 -3.42
C HIS A 165 14.06 -13.44 -2.27
N LYS A 166 14.53 -14.68 -2.49
CA LYS A 166 14.69 -15.71 -1.46
C LYS A 166 15.92 -15.44 -0.57
N VAL A 167 17.04 -15.03 -1.15
CA VAL A 167 18.27 -14.66 -0.41
C VAL A 167 17.99 -13.51 0.58
N TRP A 168 17.22 -12.49 0.16
CA TRP A 168 16.79 -11.41 1.04
C TRP A 168 15.86 -11.85 2.19
N GLN A 169 15.21 -13.01 2.09
CA GLN A 169 14.42 -13.60 3.17
C GLN A 169 15.31 -14.38 4.13
N ASN A 170 16.25 -15.17 3.60
CA ASN A 170 17.17 -15.99 4.40
C ASN A 170 18.14 -15.13 5.24
N LEU A 171 18.57 -13.97 4.72
CA LEU A 171 19.39 -12.99 5.45
C LEU A 171 18.63 -12.27 6.58
N LYS A 172 17.30 -12.43 6.67
CA LYS A 172 16.44 -11.81 7.69
C LYS A 172 15.91 -12.80 8.72
N ALA A 173 16.15 -14.10 8.54
CA ALA A 173 15.84 -15.09 9.57
C ALA A 173 16.81 -14.94 10.77
N PRO A 174 16.38 -15.24 12.01
CA PRO A 174 17.28 -15.32 13.14
C PRO A 174 18.44 -16.26 12.81
N ARG A 175 19.68 -15.86 13.13
CA ARG A 175 20.93 -16.56 12.79
C ARG A 175 20.97 -18.05 13.16
N SER A 176 20.08 -18.52 14.05
CA SER A 176 19.95 -19.92 14.44
C SER A 176 19.35 -20.83 13.35
N LEU A 177 18.57 -20.31 12.40
CA LEU A 177 17.96 -21.11 11.32
C LEU A 177 18.81 -21.15 10.04
N SER A 178 19.66 -20.14 9.81
CA SER A 178 20.48 -20.04 8.59
C SER A 178 21.59 -21.09 8.51
N VAL A 179 22.07 -21.60 9.65
CA VAL A 179 23.16 -22.60 9.69
C VAL A 179 22.69 -24.00 9.29
N ASN A 180 21.45 -24.39 9.66
CA ASN A 180 20.94 -25.73 9.38
C ASN A 180 20.61 -25.99 7.89
N LEU A 181 20.38 -24.94 7.11
CA LEU A 181 20.10 -25.07 5.67
C LEU A 181 21.37 -25.17 4.81
N MET A 182 22.54 -24.77 5.32
CA MET A 182 23.82 -24.88 4.58
C MET A 182 24.58 -26.17 4.86
N LEU A 183 24.19 -26.94 5.87
CA LEU A 183 24.86 -28.20 6.25
C LEU A 183 24.20 -29.46 5.68
N ASN A 184 23.05 -29.33 5.02
CA ASN A 184 22.29 -30.45 4.45
C ASN A 184 22.15 -30.36 2.91
N SER A 185 23.12 -29.75 2.23
CA SER A 185 23.19 -29.67 0.75
C SER A 185 24.45 -30.33 0.23
#